data_AF-A0A966GFP2-F1
#
_entry.id   AF-A0A966GFP2-F1
#
_cell.length_a   1.000
_cell.length_b   1.000
_cell.length_c   1.000
_cell.angle_alpha   90.00
_cell.angle_beta   90.00
_cell.angle_gamma   90.00
#
_symmetry.space_group_name_H-M   'P 1'
#
loop_
_entity.id
_entity.type
_entity.pdbx_description
1 polymer ?
#
loop_
_entity_poly.entity_id
_entity_poly.type
_entity_poly.pdbx_seq_one_letter_code
_entity_poly.pdbx_strand_id
1 'polypeptide(L)'
;DVSPFRLWLPLGHRLAAQESISLAEVTAEPLIMLNIDEMEDEATRLLSALGTRPRVAFRTRSVEAVRSLVATGAGVAILPDLVYRPWSLEGDRIESRDVSGALPVVQVGIVWRKGAPLSPAAQEFIAISQAQQALRAR
;
A
#
# COMPACT_ATOMS: atom_id res chain seq x y z
N ASP A 1 12.36 5.94 -5.95
CA ASP A 1 11.47 6.26 -4.83
C ASP A 1 11.05 4.98 -4.14
N VAL A 2 10.78 5.01 -2.84
CA VAL A 2 10.47 3.83 -2.03
C VAL A 2 9.18 4.08 -1.26
N SER A 3 8.18 3.23 -1.45
CA SER A 3 6.92 3.28 -0.72
C SER A 3 6.81 2.09 0.21
N PRO A 4 6.81 2.29 1.54
CA PRO A 4 6.61 1.21 2.48
C PRO A 4 5.18 0.71 2.43
N PHE A 5 4.98 -0.58 2.69
CA PHE A 5 3.65 -1.10 2.95
C PHE A 5 3.14 -0.61 4.30
N ARG A 6 1.87 -0.21 4.34
CA ARG A 6 1.14 0.29 5.50
C ARG A 6 -0.11 -0.55 5.71
N LEU A 7 -0.57 -0.64 6.97
CA LEU A 7 -1.83 -1.27 7.32
C LEU A 7 -2.97 -0.28 7.20
N TRP A 8 -4.00 -0.64 6.43
CA TRP A 8 -5.24 0.11 6.30
C TRP A 8 -6.31 -0.49 7.20
N LEU A 9 -6.96 0.37 7.96
CA LEU A 9 -7.97 0.01 8.96
C LEU A 9 -9.22 0.90 8.80
N PRO A 10 -10.41 0.42 9.16
CA PRO A 10 -11.55 1.31 9.38
C PRO A 10 -11.26 2.29 10.52
N LEU A 11 -11.88 3.47 10.50
CA LEU A 11 -11.86 4.38 11.64
C LEU A 11 -12.31 3.65 12.92
N GLY A 12 -11.60 3.89 14.03
CA GLY A 12 -11.97 3.33 15.33
C GLY A 12 -11.67 1.83 15.49
N HIS A 13 -10.94 1.21 14.55
CA HIS A 13 -10.48 -0.17 14.71
C HIS A 13 -9.61 -0.32 15.97
N ARG A 14 -9.75 -1.44 16.69
CA ARG A 14 -8.99 -1.72 17.92
C ARG A 14 -7.47 -1.55 17.76
N LEU A 15 -6.92 -2.01 16.63
CA LEU A 15 -5.49 -1.88 16.32
C LEU A 15 -5.05 -0.44 16.06
N ALA A 16 -5.96 0.45 15.63
CA ALA A 16 -5.62 1.84 15.36
C ALA A 16 -5.23 2.60 16.65
N ALA A 17 -5.81 2.21 17.79
CA ALA A 17 -5.53 2.79 19.10
C ALA A 17 -4.23 2.27 19.75
N GLN A 18 -3.57 1.27 19.17
CA GLN A 18 -2.33 0.73 19.72
C GLN A 18 -1.13 1.59 19.33
N GLU A 19 -0.16 1.70 20.25
CA GLU A 19 1.11 2.37 19.99
C GLU A 19 1.94 1.63 18.92
N SER A 20 1.92 0.30 18.96
CA SER A 20 2.60 -0.58 18.02
C SER A 20 1.72 -1.76 17.67
N ILE A 21 1.71 -2.15 16.39
CA ILE A 21 0.89 -3.24 15.86
C ILE A 21 1.84 -4.33 15.38
N SER A 22 1.69 -5.57 15.86
CA SER A 22 2.49 -6.69 15.38
C SER A 22 1.91 -7.35 14.14
N LEU A 23 2.77 -7.99 13.35
CA LEU A 23 2.34 -8.75 12.18
C LEU A 23 1.38 -9.89 12.55
N ALA A 24 1.59 -10.51 13.70
CA ALA A 24 0.73 -11.55 14.24
C ALA A 24 -0.70 -11.03 14.49
N GLU A 25 -0.83 -9.84 15.07
CA GLU A 25 -2.13 -9.19 15.27
C GLU A 25 -2.83 -8.88 13.95
N VAL A 26 -2.09 -8.41 12.94
CA VAL A 26 -2.66 -8.17 11.61
C VAL A 26 -3.14 -9.47 10.97
N THR A 27 -2.38 -10.55 11.08
CA THR A 27 -2.75 -11.86 10.49
C THR A 27 -3.94 -12.53 11.17
N ALA A 28 -4.30 -12.11 12.38
CA ALA A 28 -5.50 -12.54 13.09
C ALA A 28 -6.77 -11.86 12.56
N GLU A 29 -6.65 -10.69 11.92
CA GLU A 29 -7.76 -9.96 11.32
C GLU A 29 -8.12 -10.54 9.93
N PRO A 30 -9.39 -10.42 9.49
CA PRO A 30 -9.74 -10.76 8.11
C PRO A 30 -9.03 -9.84 7.12
N LEU A 31 -8.29 -10.42 6.18
CA LEU A 31 -7.49 -9.68 5.20
C LEU A 31 -8.27 -9.46 3.89
N ILE A 32 -8.31 -8.21 3.44
CA ILE A 32 -8.73 -7.81 2.10
C ILE A 32 -7.48 -7.77 1.23
N MET A 33 -7.37 -8.70 0.29
CA MET A 33 -6.19 -8.87 -0.53
C MET A 33 -6.39 -8.24 -1.91
N LEU A 34 -5.48 -7.35 -2.27
CA LEU A 34 -5.35 -6.83 -3.63
C LEU A 34 -4.60 -7.86 -4.47
N ASN A 35 -5.24 -8.36 -5.53
CA ASN A 35 -4.66 -9.31 -6.48
C ASN A 35 -4.33 -8.56 -7.77
N ILE A 36 -3.07 -8.21 -7.99
CA ILE A 36 -2.60 -7.56 -9.20
C ILE A 36 -1.54 -8.48 -9.81
N ASP A 37 -1.74 -8.88 -11.07
CA ASP A 37 -0.84 -9.83 -11.75
C ASP A 37 0.58 -9.28 -11.87
N GLU A 38 0.73 -7.95 -12.03
CA GLU A 38 2.03 -7.28 -12.06
C GLU A 38 2.70 -7.12 -10.69
N MET A 39 2.00 -7.44 -9.58
CA MET A 39 2.52 -7.35 -8.20
C MET A 39 2.47 -8.70 -7.48
N GLU A 40 2.37 -9.81 -8.23
CA GLU A 40 2.25 -11.15 -7.65
C GLU A 40 3.50 -11.50 -6.81
N ASP A 41 4.68 -11.04 -7.24
CA ASP A 41 5.93 -11.15 -6.50
C ASP A 41 5.90 -10.34 -5.20
N GLU A 42 5.45 -9.09 -5.21
CA GLU A 42 5.32 -8.25 -4.01
C GLU A 42 4.28 -8.82 -3.04
N ALA A 43 3.14 -9.29 -3.54
CA ALA A 43 2.13 -9.96 -2.75
C ALA A 43 2.68 -11.25 -2.12
N THR A 44 3.47 -12.03 -2.87
CA THR A 44 4.14 -13.24 -2.37
C THR A 44 5.19 -12.89 -1.31
N ARG A 45 6.01 -11.84 -1.53
CA ARG A 45 6.98 -11.36 -0.53
C ARG A 45 6.30 -10.85 0.72
N LEU A 46 5.20 -10.12 0.58
CA LEU A 46 4.37 -9.69 1.71
C LEU A 46 3.86 -10.90 2.49
N LEU A 47 3.20 -11.85 1.82
CA LEU A 47 2.71 -13.08 2.44
C LEU A 47 3.82 -13.91 3.09
N SER A 48 5.02 -13.92 2.50
CA SER A 48 6.19 -14.57 3.08
C SER A 48 6.68 -13.83 4.32
N ALA A 49 6.72 -12.50 4.29
CA ALA A 49 7.07 -11.67 5.43
C ALA A 49 6.09 -11.82 6.59
N LEU A 50 4.79 -12.04 6.30
CA LEU A 50 3.76 -12.36 7.31
C LEU A 50 4.08 -13.62 8.13
N GLY A 51 4.93 -14.52 7.61
CA GLY A 51 5.38 -15.75 8.28
C GLY A 51 4.26 -16.77 8.57
N THR A 52 3.01 -16.39 8.35
CA THR A 52 1.77 -17.13 8.62
C THR A 52 0.79 -16.88 7.47
N ARG A 53 -0.14 -17.83 7.24
CA ARG A 53 -1.18 -17.67 6.22
C ARG A 53 -2.30 -16.80 6.79
N PRO A 54 -2.48 -15.54 6.33
CA PRO A 54 -3.56 -14.70 6.83
C PRO A 54 -4.93 -15.25 6.40
N ARG A 55 -5.96 -14.96 7.20
CA ARG A 55 -7.34 -15.29 6.83
C ARG A 55 -7.85 -14.31 5.78
N VAL A 56 -7.69 -14.65 4.50
CA VAL A 56 -8.19 -13.82 3.40
C VAL A 56 -9.71 -13.88 3.33
N ALA A 57 -10.38 -12.76 3.63
CA ALA A 57 -11.83 -12.62 3.54
C ALA A 57 -12.30 -12.28 2.12
N PHE A 58 -11.55 -11.42 1.42
CA PHE A 58 -11.87 -11.00 0.06
C PHE A 58 -10.62 -10.88 -0.80
N ARG A 59 -10.78 -11.12 -2.11
CA ARG A 59 -9.77 -10.86 -3.14
C ARG A 59 -10.38 -9.98 -4.21
N THR A 60 -9.67 -8.93 -4.61
CA THR A 60 -10.09 -8.01 -5.67
C THR A 60 -8.88 -7.44 -6.40
N ARG A 61 -9.08 -7.02 -7.65
CA ARG A 61 -8.04 -6.34 -8.44
C ARG A 61 -8.12 -4.81 -8.37
N SER A 62 -9.10 -4.28 -7.64
CA SER A 62 -9.37 -2.84 -7.55
C SER A 62 -8.92 -2.31 -6.19
N VAL A 63 -8.01 -1.33 -6.19
CA VAL A 63 -7.60 -0.61 -4.98
C VAL A 63 -8.79 0.08 -4.32
N GLU A 64 -9.70 0.65 -5.12
CA GLU A 64 -10.88 1.32 -4.58
C GLU A 64 -11.84 0.33 -3.92
N ALA A 65 -11.98 -0.87 -4.48
CA ALA A 65 -12.77 -1.92 -3.83
C ALA A 65 -12.14 -2.36 -2.50
N VAL A 66 -10.80 -2.45 -2.42
CA VAL A 66 -10.11 -2.70 -1.14
C VAL A 66 -10.44 -1.58 -0.15
N ARG A 67 -10.36 -0.33 -0.57
CA ARG A 67 -10.61 0.84 0.27
C ARG A 67 -12.02 0.84 0.84
N SER A 68 -13.04 0.64 0.01
CA SER A 68 -14.44 0.58 0.44
C SER A 68 -14.68 -0.60 1.40
N LEU A 69 -14.12 -1.79 1.11
CA LEU A 69 -14.24 -2.94 2.02
C LEU A 69 -13.59 -2.68 3.38
N VAL A 70 -12.41 -2.07 3.42
CA VAL A 70 -11.76 -1.66 4.67
C VAL A 70 -12.61 -0.64 5.42
N ALA A 71 -13.12 0.39 4.73
CA ALA A 71 -13.95 1.44 5.33
C ALA A 71 -15.23 0.89 5.99
N THR A 72 -15.85 -0.12 5.37
CA THR A 72 -17.03 -0.81 5.93
C THR A 72 -16.71 -1.75 7.11
N GLY A 73 -15.43 -1.97 7.42
CA GLY A 73 -14.99 -2.89 8.47
C GLY A 73 -15.03 -4.36 8.07
N ALA A 74 -15.16 -4.69 6.78
CA ALA A 74 -15.14 -6.07 6.31
C ALA A 74 -13.79 -6.79 6.52
N GLY A 75 -12.72 -6.01 6.72
CA GLY A 75 -11.38 -6.49 7.02
C GLY A 75 -10.35 -5.38 6.97
N VAL A 76 -9.08 -5.78 7.09
CA VAL A 76 -7.90 -4.90 7.01
C VAL A 76 -7.14 -5.16 5.70
N ALA A 77 -6.29 -4.24 5.28
CA ALA A 77 -5.43 -4.44 4.11
C ALA A 77 -4.00 -3.99 4.39
N ILE A 78 -3.00 -4.61 3.75
CA ILE A 78 -1.62 -4.14 3.77
C ILE A 78 -1.24 -3.76 2.35
N LEU A 79 -1.04 -2.48 2.09
CA LEU A 79 -0.75 -1.94 0.75
C LEU A 79 0.34 -0.87 0.80
N PRO A 80 1.05 -0.63 -0.32
CA PRO A 80 2.03 0.45 -0.39
C PRO A 80 1.39 1.81 -0.10
N ASP A 81 2.08 2.65 0.65
CA ASP A 81 1.61 3.99 1.00
C ASP A 81 1.29 4.86 -0.23
N LEU A 82 1.93 4.60 -1.38
CA LEU A 82 1.73 5.35 -2.62
C LEU A 82 0.27 5.32 -3.12
N VAL A 83 -0.48 4.26 -2.80
CA VAL A 83 -1.89 4.09 -3.17
C VAL A 83 -2.87 4.51 -2.06
N TYR A 84 -2.36 4.97 -0.91
CA TYR A 84 -3.18 5.38 0.22
C TYR A 84 -3.92 6.69 -0.03
N ARG A 85 -5.20 6.69 0.32
CA ARG A 85 -6.09 7.85 0.40
C ARG A 85 -7.01 7.61 1.60
N PRO A 86 -7.27 8.64 2.44
CA PRO A 86 -8.00 8.47 3.70
C PRO A 86 -9.52 8.37 3.54
N TRP A 87 -10.06 8.31 2.32
CA TRP A 87 -11.50 8.24 2.03
C TRP A 87 -11.81 7.28 0.88
N SER A 88 -12.86 6.47 1.03
CA SER A 88 -13.49 5.67 -0.01
C SER A 88 -14.25 6.52 -1.02
N LEU A 89 -14.70 5.90 -2.11
CA LEU A 89 -15.56 6.56 -3.10
C LEU A 89 -16.90 6.99 -2.50
N GLU A 90 -17.37 6.26 -1.49
CA GLU A 90 -18.58 6.57 -0.71
C GLU A 90 -18.36 7.70 0.29
N GLY A 91 -17.11 8.14 0.51
CA GLY A 91 -16.75 9.19 1.46
C GLY A 91 -16.44 8.68 2.87
N ASP A 92 -16.51 7.36 3.09
CA ASP A 92 -16.14 6.74 4.36
C ASP A 92 -14.64 6.79 4.58
N ARG A 93 -14.22 6.97 5.83
CA ARG A 93 -12.81 7.18 6.18
C ARG A 93 -12.10 5.89 6.56
N ILE A 94 -10.82 5.84 6.22
CA ILE A 94 -9.88 4.80 6.67
C ILE A 94 -8.63 5.44 7.30
N GLU A 95 -7.94 4.65 8.10
CA GLU A 95 -6.66 5.02 8.72
C GLU A 95 -5.52 4.20 8.12
N SER A 96 -4.32 4.78 8.12
CA SER A 96 -3.06 4.12 7.76
C SER A 96 -2.15 4.08 8.98
N ARG A 97 -1.65 2.89 9.32
CA ARG A 97 -0.74 2.65 10.45
C ARG A 97 0.50 1.89 9.99
N ASP A 98 1.61 2.12 10.69
CA ASP A 98 2.78 1.25 10.58
C ASP A 98 2.55 -0.08 11.29
N VAL A 99 3.20 -1.12 10.79
CA VAL A 99 3.23 -2.45 11.42
C VAL A 99 4.67 -2.73 11.84
N SER A 100 4.85 -3.18 13.07
CA SER A 100 6.14 -3.63 13.58
C SER A 100 6.59 -4.88 12.83
N GLY A 101 7.85 -4.86 12.39
CA GLY A 101 8.43 -5.87 11.51
C GLY A 101 8.94 -5.28 10.20
N ALA A 102 9.70 -6.08 9.46
CA ALA A 102 10.21 -5.68 8.15
C ALA A 102 9.18 -6.03 7.07
N LEU A 103 8.30 -5.08 6.76
CA LEU A 103 7.47 -5.18 5.55
C LEU A 103 8.31 -4.88 4.30
N PRO A 104 7.99 -5.49 3.15
CA PRO A 104 8.64 -5.12 1.90
C PRO A 104 8.35 -3.66 1.55
N VAL A 105 9.09 -3.15 0.57
CA VAL A 105 8.87 -1.81 0.01
C VAL A 105 8.69 -1.91 -1.49
N VAL A 106 7.89 -1.01 -2.05
CA VAL A 106 7.76 -0.87 -3.50
C VAL A 106 8.70 0.22 -3.97
N GLN A 107 9.52 -0.09 -4.97
CA GLN A 107 10.37 0.89 -5.62
C GLN A 107 9.69 1.44 -6.87
N VAL A 108 9.52 2.76 -6.93
CA VAL A 108 9.01 3.45 -8.12
C VAL A 108 10.18 4.15 -8.81
N GLY A 109 10.28 3.93 -10.12
CA GLY A 109 11.35 4.47 -10.96
C GLY A 109 10.83 4.87 -12.35
N ILE A 110 11.59 5.74 -13.00
CA ILE A 110 11.37 6.10 -14.40
C ILE A 110 12.42 5.36 -15.22
N VAL A 111 11.99 4.67 -16.27
CA VAL A 111 12.88 3.85 -17.12
C VAL A 111 12.81 4.30 -18.57
N TRP A 112 13.95 4.30 -19.25
CA TRP A 112 14.04 4.53 -20.68
C TRP A 112 15.21 3.73 -21.26
N ARG A 113 15.23 3.59 -22.58
CA ARG A 113 16.27 2.83 -23.28
C ARG A 113 17.62 3.52 -23.13
N LYS A 114 18.65 2.77 -22.71
CA LYS A 114 20.03 3.26 -22.66
C LYS A 114 20.46 3.78 -24.04
N GLY A 115 21.02 4.99 -24.07
CA GLY A 115 21.48 5.65 -25.30
C GLY A 115 20.39 6.30 -26.15
N ALA A 116 19.11 6.17 -25.79
CA ALA A 116 18.06 6.93 -26.45
C ALA A 116 18.12 8.41 -26.00
N PRO A 117 18.04 9.38 -26.93
CA PRO A 117 17.95 10.78 -26.54
C PRO A 117 16.62 11.02 -25.81
N LEU A 118 16.68 11.77 -24.73
CA LEU A 118 15.48 12.28 -24.05
C LEU A 118 15.09 13.62 -24.70
N SER A 119 13.82 13.77 -25.05
CA SER A 119 13.30 15.06 -25.50
C SER A 119 13.32 16.07 -24.35
N PRO A 120 13.30 17.39 -24.63
CA PRO A 120 13.16 18.41 -23.59
C PRO A 120 11.94 18.17 -22.68
N ALA A 121 10.80 17.76 -23.25
CA ALA A 121 9.60 17.42 -22.49
C ALA A 121 9.81 16.21 -21.55
N ALA A 122 10.55 15.19 -21.98
CA ALA A 122 10.86 14.03 -21.14
C ALA A 122 11.83 14.39 -20.00
N GLN A 123 12.82 15.26 -20.26
CA GLN A 123 13.73 15.77 -19.23
C GLN A 123 12.95 16.57 -18.18
N GLU A 124 12.05 17.45 -18.61
CA GLU A 124 11.21 18.24 -17.71
C GLU A 124 10.26 17.36 -16.89
N PHE A 125 9.65 16.35 -17.51
CA PHE A 125 8.81 15.39 -16.78
C PHE A 125 9.60 14.63 -15.69
N ILE A 126 10.84 14.21 -15.97
CA ILE A 126 11.71 13.57 -14.99
C ILE A 126 12.02 14.53 -13.85
N ALA A 127 12.36 15.78 -14.15
CA ALA A 127 12.66 16.80 -13.17
C ALA A 127 11.47 17.09 -12.24
N ILE A 128 10.26 17.28 -12.81
CA ILE A 128 9.03 17.50 -12.02
C ILE A 128 8.71 16.29 -11.14
N SER A 129 8.85 15.08 -11.69
CA SER A 129 8.60 13.84 -10.95
C SER A 129 9.54 13.69 -9.75
N GLN A 130 10.81 14.07 -9.88
CA GLN A 130 11.78 14.05 -8.79
C GLN A 130 11.51 15.17 -7.76
N ALA A 131 11.10 16.36 -8.19
CA ALA A 131 10.82 17.48 -7.29
C ALA A 131 9.57 17.25 -6.41
N GLN A 132 8.51 16.67 -6.95
CA GLN A 132 7.29 16.36 -6.19
C GLN A 132 7.50 15.29 -5.11
N GLN A 133 8.51 14.43 -5.25
CA GLN A 133 8.89 13.45 -4.22
C GLN A 133 9.38 14.12 -2.94
N ALA A 134 10.16 15.20 -3.05
CA ALA A 134 10.67 15.93 -1.89
C ALA A 134 9.56 16.59 -1.05
N LEU A 135 8.39 16.88 -1.65
CA LEU A 135 7.23 17.43 -0.95
C LEU A 135 6.40 16.37 -0.20
N ARG A 136 6.35 15.12 -0.67
CA ARG A 136 5.60 14.03 0.00
C ARG A 136 6.37 13.41 1.18
N ALA A 137 7.69 13.58 1.21
CA ALA A 137 8.55 13.11 2.31
C ALA A 137 8.62 14.09 3.51
N ARG A 138 7.88 15.20 3.46
CA ARG A 138 7.72 16.18 4.54
C ARG A 138 6.34 16.05 5.16
#